data_AF-A0A2A6Q078-F1
#
_entry.id   AF-A0A2A6Q078-F1
#
_cell.length_a   1.000
_cell.length_b   1.000
_cell.length_c   1.000
_cell.angle_alpha   90.00
_cell.angle_beta   90.00
_cell.angle_gamma   90.00
#
_symmetry.space_group_name_H-M   'P 1'
#
loop_
_entity.id
_entity.type
_entity.pdbx_description
1 polymer ?
#
loop_
_entity_poly.entity_id
_entity_poly.type
_entity_poly.pdbx_seq_one_letter_code
_entity_poly.pdbx_strand_id
1 'polypeptide(L)'
;MNIDDISRCSSLLQRIEDVNAERARAFSRLTVIFSTPDRLSGKNIVLLNSDAIHKVFEEFMAANSELLALVEEYNEIASRVGMDEFNVILRG
;
A
#
# COMPACT_ATOMS: atom_id res chain seq x y z
N MET A 1 -26.65 10.84 14.95
CA MET A 1 -25.53 10.06 14.41
C MET A 1 -26.12 8.96 13.55
N ASN A 2 -25.75 8.89 12.26
CA ASN A 2 -26.29 7.87 11.36
C ASN A 2 -25.56 6.54 11.61
N ILE A 3 -26.26 5.54 12.18
CA ILE A 3 -25.67 4.25 12.58
C ILE A 3 -25.06 3.53 11.36
N ASP A 4 -25.65 3.70 10.18
CA ASP A 4 -25.16 3.11 8.93
C ASP A 4 -23.80 3.69 8.52
N ASP A 5 -23.66 5.02 8.56
CA ASP A 5 -22.39 5.70 8.24
C ASP A 5 -21.27 5.29 9.22
N ILE A 6 -21.57 5.11 10.52
CA ILE A 6 -20.57 4.65 11.51
C ILE A 6 -20.11 3.21 11.20
N SER A 7 -21.04 2.33 10.83
CA SER A 7 -20.71 0.95 10.45
C SER A 7 -19.88 0.91 9.17
N ARG A 8 -20.15 1.82 8.22
CA ARG A 8 -19.35 1.98 7.00
C ARG A 8 -17.95 2.49 7.31
N CYS A 9 -17.80 3.51 8.16
CA CYS A 9 -16.49 3.98 8.63
C CYS A 9 -15.67 2.86 9.27
N SER A 10 -16.30 2.01 10.09
CA SER A 10 -15.62 0.87 10.73
C SER A 10 -15.15 -0.17 9.70
N SER A 11 -15.95 -0.44 8.68
CA SER A 11 -15.59 -1.36 7.59
C SER A 11 -14.46 -0.80 6.71
N LEU A 12 -14.53 0.49 6.39
CA LEU A 12 -13.49 1.20 5.65
C LEU A 12 -12.17 1.24 6.43
N LEU A 13 -12.23 1.47 7.74
CA LEU A 13 -11.05 1.46 8.61
C LEU A 13 -10.33 0.11 8.55
N GLN A 14 -11.06 -1.00 8.68
CA GLN A 14 -10.47 -2.34 8.56
C GLN A 14 -9.81 -2.54 7.18
N ARG A 15 -10.48 -2.07 6.11
CA ARG A 15 -9.94 -2.19 4.76
C ARG A 15 -8.68 -1.34 4.55
N ILE A 16 -8.64 -0.13 5.10
CA ILE A 16 -7.46 0.75 5.10
C ILE A 16 -6.28 0.05 5.77
N GLU A 17 -6.50 -0.59 6.93
CA GLU A 17 -5.46 -1.34 7.65
C GLU A 17 -4.93 -2.52 6.82
N ASP A 18 -5.82 -3.30 6.21
CA ASP A 18 -5.46 -4.46 5.38
C ASP A 18 -4.63 -4.04 4.15
N VAL A 19 -5.09 -3.03 3.41
CA VAL A 19 -4.41 -2.53 2.21
C VAL A 19 -3.08 -1.88 2.57
N ASN A 20 -2.99 -1.16 3.70
CA ASN A 20 -1.73 -0.63 4.18
C ASN A 20 -0.73 -1.76 4.51
N ALA A 21 -1.18 -2.87 5.10
CA ALA A 21 -0.35 -4.04 5.35
C ALA A 21 0.10 -4.72 4.04
N GLU A 22 -0.75 -4.77 3.01
CA GLU A 22 -0.39 -5.25 1.66
C GLU A 22 0.68 -4.36 1.01
N ARG A 23 0.47 -3.04 1.05
CA ARG A 23 1.43 -2.06 0.57
C ARG A 23 2.79 -2.19 1.27
N ALA A 24 2.79 -2.35 2.60
CA ALA A 24 4.01 -2.56 3.38
C ALA A 24 4.74 -3.86 3.01
N ARG A 25 4.00 -4.94 2.74
CA ARG A 25 4.56 -6.22 2.26
C ARG A 25 5.17 -6.09 0.87
N ALA A 26 4.49 -5.42 -0.07
CA ALA A 26 5.02 -5.16 -1.40
C ALA A 26 6.31 -4.33 -1.33
N PHE A 27 6.30 -3.24 -0.54
CA PHE A 27 7.49 -2.42 -0.32
C PHE A 27 8.67 -3.21 0.29
N SER A 28 8.39 -4.04 1.30
CA SER A 28 9.42 -4.90 1.90
C SER A 28 10.04 -5.85 0.87
N ARG A 29 9.21 -6.46 0.01
CA ARG A 29 9.69 -7.33 -1.08
C ARG A 29 10.54 -6.56 -2.09
N LEU A 30 10.18 -5.32 -2.42
CA LEU A 30 11.05 -4.45 -3.22
C LEU A 30 12.43 -4.38 -2.53
N THR A 31 12.51 -3.93 -1.28
CA THR A 31 13.81 -3.76 -0.60
C THR A 31 14.68 -5.03 -0.53
N VAL A 32 14.07 -6.21 -0.40
CA VAL A 32 14.78 -7.50 -0.38
C VAL A 32 15.24 -7.93 -1.78
N ILE A 33 14.40 -7.79 -2.80
CA ILE A 33 14.76 -8.17 -4.18
C ILE A 33 15.88 -7.27 -4.71
N PHE A 34 15.87 -5.98 -4.37
CA PHE A 34 16.80 -4.99 -4.95
C PHE A 34 18.06 -4.73 -4.13
N SER A 35 18.23 -5.37 -2.97
CA SER A 35 19.40 -5.10 -2.12
C SER A 35 20.68 -5.77 -2.65
N THR A 36 20.56 -6.74 -3.57
CA THR A 36 21.73 -7.41 -4.16
C THR A 36 21.86 -7.05 -5.64
N PRO A 37 22.94 -6.38 -6.07
CA PRO A 37 23.15 -6.08 -7.49
C PRO A 37 23.46 -7.35 -8.29
N ASP A 38 23.45 -7.22 -9.62
CA ASP A 38 23.97 -8.23 -10.52
C ASP A 38 25.38 -8.66 -10.07
N ARG A 39 25.65 -9.97 -10.09
CA ARG A 39 26.92 -10.51 -9.61
C ARG A 39 27.51 -11.57 -10.52
N LEU A 40 28.83 -11.56 -10.63
CA LEU A 40 29.60 -12.63 -11.24
C LEU A 40 29.99 -13.66 -10.17
N SER A 41 29.67 -14.93 -10.38
CA SER A 41 30.02 -16.05 -9.51
C SER A 41 30.71 -17.14 -10.32
N GLY A 42 32.04 -17.10 -10.38
CA GLY A 42 32.83 -17.98 -11.25
C GLY A 42 32.55 -17.67 -12.72
N LYS A 43 31.96 -18.64 -13.44
CA LYS A 43 31.53 -18.48 -14.84
C LYS A 43 30.05 -18.08 -14.99
N ASN A 44 29.33 -17.88 -13.89
CA ASN A 44 27.91 -17.54 -13.91
C ASN A 44 27.71 -16.05 -13.71
N ILE A 45 26.84 -15.44 -14.52
CA ILE A 45 26.32 -14.09 -14.30
C ILE A 45 24.92 -14.24 -13.69
N VAL A 46 24.71 -13.71 -12.49
CA VAL A 46 23.41 -13.67 -11.83
C VAL A 46 22.85 -12.27 -12.03
N LEU A 47 21.79 -12.17 -12.83
CA LEU A 47 21.08 -10.93 -13.11
C LEU A 47 19.84 -10.80 -12.24
N LEU A 48 19.51 -9.57 -11.86
CA LEU A 48 18.21 -9.23 -11.31
C LEU A 48 17.09 -9.54 -12.32
N ASN A 49 16.02 -10.16 -11.84
CA ASN A 49 14.87 -10.49 -12.67
C ASN A 49 13.99 -9.25 -12.85
N SER A 50 14.19 -8.49 -13.94
CA SER A 50 13.42 -7.29 -14.26
C SER A 50 11.90 -7.51 -14.27
N ASP A 51 11.40 -8.68 -14.66
CA ASP A 51 9.97 -8.92 -14.73
C ASP A 51 9.36 -9.09 -13.33
N ALA A 52 10.07 -9.80 -12.44
CA ALA A 52 9.69 -9.90 -11.04
C ALA A 52 9.70 -8.52 -10.36
N ILE A 53 10.65 -7.67 -10.74
CA ILE A 53 10.80 -6.30 -10.27
C ILE A 53 9.59 -5.45 -10.67
N HIS A 54 9.24 -5.43 -11.95
CA HIS A 54 8.09 -4.68 -12.45
C HIS A 54 6.80 -5.15 -11.77
N LYS A 55 6.63 -6.47 -11.63
CA LYS A 55 5.44 -7.04 -10.97
C LYS A 55 5.27 -6.55 -9.53
N VAL A 56 6.32 -6.58 -8.71
CA VAL A 56 6.21 -6.11 -7.31
C VAL A 56 5.99 -4.60 -7.25
N PHE A 57 6.54 -3.85 -8.22
CA PHE A 57 6.30 -2.41 -8.32
C PHE A 57 4.84 -2.11 -8.67
N GLU A 58 4.23 -2.84 -9.60
CA GLU A 58 2.81 -2.73 -9.93
C GLU A 58 1.92 -3.07 -8.73
N GLU A 59 2.22 -4.13 -7.98
CA GLU A 59 1.50 -4.50 -6.74
C GLU A 59 1.57 -3.37 -5.70
N PHE A 60 2.74 -2.75 -5.52
CA PHE A 60 2.91 -1.61 -4.63
C PHE A 60 2.10 -0.39 -5.08
N MET A 61 2.13 -0.07 -6.37
CA MET A 61 1.40 1.07 -6.94
C MET A 61 -0.12 0.88 -6.86
N ALA A 62 -0.60 -0.34 -7.11
CA ALA A 62 -2.00 -0.70 -6.97
C ALA A 62 -2.49 -0.53 -5.53
N ALA A 63 -1.78 -1.12 -4.55
CA ALA A 63 -2.11 -0.97 -3.14
C ALA A 63 -2.03 0.49 -2.66
N ASN A 64 -1.08 1.27 -3.17
CA ASN A 64 -0.98 2.70 -2.86
C ASN A 64 -2.18 3.48 -3.40
N SER A 65 -2.66 3.15 -4.60
CA SER A 65 -3.82 3.83 -5.20
C SER A 65 -5.11 3.46 -4.48
N GLU A 66 -5.30 2.19 -4.14
CA GLU A 66 -6.45 1.72 -3.35
C GLU A 66 -6.47 2.37 -1.96
N LEU A 67 -5.33 2.45 -1.28
CA LEU A 67 -5.24 3.08 0.05
C LEU A 67 -5.69 4.55 0.02
N LEU A 68 -5.27 5.30 -1.00
CA LEU A 68 -5.66 6.71 -1.14
C LEU A 68 -7.17 6.86 -1.35
N ALA A 69 -7.75 6.04 -2.23
CA ALA A 69 -9.18 6.06 -2.50
C ALA A 69 -10.01 5.70 -1.25
N LEU A 70 -9.59 4.69 -0.49
CA LEU A 70 -10.26 4.29 0.75
C LEU A 70 -10.20 5.36 1.83
N VAL A 71 -9.05 6.03 1.96
CA VAL A 71 -8.90 7.15 2.91
C VAL A 71 -9.80 8.33 2.52
N GLU A 72 -9.89 8.65 1.23
CA GLU A 72 -10.80 9.69 0.73
C GLU A 72 -12.25 9.34 1.05
N GLU A 73 -12.70 8.13 0.72
CA GLU A 73 -14.06 7.67 1.04
C GLU A 73 -14.35 7.69 2.55
N TYR A 74 -13.40 7.23 3.37
CA TYR A 74 -13.54 7.27 4.82
C TYR A 74 -13.70 8.70 5.33
N ASN A 75 -12.86 9.64 4.88
CA ASN A 75 -12.88 11.04 5.34
C ASN A 75 -14.18 11.75 4.91
N GLU A 76 -14.70 11.46 3.71
CA GLU A 76 -16.00 11.97 3.29
C GLU A 76 -17.11 11.58 4.25
N ILE A 77 -17.14 10.32 4.71
CA ILE A 77 -18.15 9.85 5.67
C ILE A 77 -17.86 10.42 7.07
N ALA A 78 -16.61 10.35 7.52
CA ALA A 78 -16.17 10.78 8.85
C ALA A 78 -16.53 12.25 9.12
N SER A 79 -16.32 13.14 8.13
CA SER A 79 -16.67 14.56 8.23
C SER A 79 -18.18 14.80 8.45
N ARG A 80 -19.06 13.96 7.87
CA ARG A 80 -20.52 14.05 8.05
C ARG A 80 -20.99 13.56 9.41
N VAL A 81 -20.30 12.57 9.99
CA VAL A 81 -20.68 11.97 11.27
C VAL A 81 -19.90 12.53 12.47
N GLY A 82 -18.93 13.42 12.23
CA GLY A 82 -18.10 14.03 13.27
C GLY A 82 -17.04 13.09 13.85
N MET A 83 -16.52 12.17 13.03
CA MET A 83 -15.39 11.30 13.38
C MET A 83 -14.06 11.91 12.92
N ASP A 84 -12.97 11.46 13.54
CA ASP A 84 -11.62 11.90 13.16
C ASP A 84 -11.26 11.45 11.74
N GLU A 85 -10.65 12.36 10.99
CA GLU A 85 -10.18 12.15 9.62
C GLU A 85 -8.71 11.69 9.59
N PHE A 86 -8.37 10.92 8.56
CA PHE A 86 -6.99 10.57 8.25
C PHE A 86 -6.25 11.71 7.55
N ASN A 87 -4.98 11.90 7.91
CA ASN A 87 -4.06 12.76 7.18
C ASN A 87 -3.01 11.92 6.46
N VAL A 88 -2.98 11.99 5.13
CA VAL A 88 -1.96 11.33 4.31
C VAL A 88 -0.80 12.30 4.08
N ILE A 89 0.39 11.94 4.58
CA ILE A 89 1.61 12.73 4.44
C ILE A 89 2.58 11.99 3.53
N LEU A 90 2.91 12.58 2.39
CA LEU A 90 3.94 12.06 1.49
C LEU A 90 5.31 12.57 1.95
N ARG A 91 6.29 11.66 2.09
CA ARG A 91 7.69 11.98 2.39
C ARG A 91 8.55 11.49 1.22
N GLY A 92 9.41 12.37 0.71
CA GLY A 92 10.38 12.10 -0.35
C GLY A 92 11.79 12.43 0.09
#